data_AF-A0A813JLY8-F1
#
_entry.id   AF-A0A813JLY8-F1
#
_cell.length_a   1.000
_cell.length_b   1.000
_cell.length_c   1.000
_cell.angle_alpha   90.00
_cell.angle_beta   90.00
_cell.angle_gamma   90.00
#
_symmetry.space_group_name_H-M   'P 1'
#
loop_
_entity.id
_entity.type
_entity.pdbx_description
1 polymer ?
#
loop_
_entity_poly.entity_id
_entity_poly.type
_entity_poly.pdbx_seq_one_letter_code
_entity_poly.pdbx_strand_id
1 'polypeptide(L)'
;MSTKVKSGAVLGVTGGAAAVLWVIFSTLMYYCERNNPDPEMSSNYSSVGTAMWMTLLNLSGEAPLCEYTVPGKFISAIMGLIGVGFATIPMGVLGSGFQDMLEDDNDDELLGFASGDLCLFL
;
A
#
# COMPACT_ATOMS: atom_id res chain seq x y z
N MET A 1 -21.97 -3.75 -17.48
CA MET A 1 -20.76 -4.55 -17.77
C MET A 1 -20.05 -4.79 -16.44
N SER A 2 -20.59 -5.71 -15.63
CA SER A 2 -20.06 -6.05 -14.31
C SER A 2 -18.92 -7.05 -14.51
N THR A 3 -17.69 -6.56 -14.61
CA THR A 3 -16.54 -7.45 -14.54
C THR A 3 -16.45 -7.92 -13.11
N LYS A 4 -16.80 -9.20 -12.86
CA LYS A 4 -16.30 -9.93 -11.69
C LYS A 4 -14.78 -9.98 -11.77
N VAL A 5 -14.13 -8.89 -11.39
CA VAL A 5 -12.70 -8.87 -11.15
C VAL A 5 -12.50 -9.84 -9.99
N LYS A 6 -11.70 -10.89 -10.18
CA LYS A 6 -11.32 -11.75 -9.06
C LYS A 6 -10.65 -10.85 -8.03
N SER A 7 -11.27 -10.56 -6.89
CA SER A 7 -10.72 -9.66 -5.87
C SER A 7 -9.32 -10.07 -5.42
N GLY A 8 -9.02 -11.38 -5.46
CA GLY A 8 -7.66 -11.90 -5.24
C GLY A 8 -6.61 -11.42 -6.26
N ALA A 9 -7.00 -11.12 -7.50
CA ALA A 9 -6.09 -10.57 -8.51
C ALA A 9 -5.77 -9.09 -8.25
N VAL A 10 -6.74 -8.32 -7.72
CA VAL A 10 -6.53 -6.90 -7.40
C VAL A 10 -5.49 -6.75 -6.29
N LEU A 11 -5.64 -7.52 -5.22
CA LEU A 11 -4.69 -7.54 -4.10
C LEU A 11 -3.27 -7.94 -4.56
N GLY A 12 -3.18 -8.93 -5.45
CA GLY A 12 -1.90 -9.37 -6.03
C GLY A 12 -1.24 -8.30 -6.90
N VAL A 13 -2.02 -7.61 -7.74
CA VAL A 13 -1.50 -6.53 -8.60
C VAL A 13 -1.08 -5.32 -7.77
N THR A 14 -1.91 -4.89 -6.81
CA THR A 14 -1.57 -3.75 -5.96
C THR A 14 -0.36 -4.05 -5.09
N GLY A 15 -0.27 -5.24 -4.49
CA GLY A 15 0.88 -5.70 -3.70
C GLY A 15 2.15 -5.89 -4.52
N GLY A 16 2.03 -6.37 -5.76
CA GLY A 16 3.17 -6.48 -6.68
C GLY A 16 3.71 -5.13 -7.12
N ALA A 17 2.83 -4.21 -7.53
CA ALA A 17 3.22 -2.84 -7.90
C ALA A 17 3.88 -2.10 -6.73
N ALA A 18 3.32 -2.30 -5.55
CA ALA A 18 3.87 -1.91 -4.27
C ALA A 18 5.33 -2.38 -4.06
N ALA A 19 5.58 -3.68 -4.19
CA ALA A 19 6.91 -4.25 -3.99
C ALA A 19 7.93 -3.71 -5.01
N VAL A 20 7.52 -3.52 -6.27
CA VAL A 20 8.38 -2.93 -7.31
C VAL A 20 8.74 -1.49 -6.98
N LEU A 21 7.75 -0.67 -6.58
CA LEU A 21 7.98 0.71 -6.14
C LEU A 21 8.94 0.77 -4.95
N TRP A 22 8.78 -0.12 -3.97
CA TRP A 22 9.67 -0.21 -2.81
C TRP A 22 11.12 -0.51 -3.22
N VAL A 23 11.34 -1.45 -4.16
CA VAL A 23 12.68 -1.77 -4.68
C VAL A 23 13.29 -0.57 -5.44
N ILE A 24 12.47 0.17 -6.19
CA ILE A 24 12.91 1.39 -6.89
C ILE A 24 13.39 2.43 -5.88
N PHE A 25 12.59 2.72 -4.83
CA PHE A 25 12.97 3.67 -3.79
C PHE A 25 14.24 3.25 -3.04
N SER A 26 14.37 1.95 -2.74
CA SER A 26 15.57 1.40 -2.11
C SER A 26 16.82 1.60 -2.97
N THR A 27 16.70 1.40 -4.28
CA THR A 27 17.80 1.62 -5.22
C THR A 27 18.14 3.11 -5.33
N LEU A 28 17.14 3.98 -5.35
CA LEU A 28 17.33 5.43 -5.40
C LEU A 28 18.08 5.95 -4.16
N MET A 29 17.64 5.53 -2.97
CA MET A 29 18.28 5.88 -1.70
C MET A 29 19.70 5.34 -1.60
N TYR A 30 19.94 4.11 -2.08
CA TYR A 30 21.28 3.56 -2.18
C TYR A 30 22.21 4.46 -3.01
N TYR A 31 21.78 4.91 -4.19
CA TYR A 31 22.62 5.79 -5.03
C TYR A 31 22.84 7.17 -4.43
N CYS A 32 21.84 7.75 -3.76
CA CYS A 32 21.95 9.07 -3.14
C CYS A 32 22.83 9.08 -1.87
N GLU A 33 22.78 8.01 -1.07
CA GLU A 33 23.46 7.97 0.23
C GLU A 33 24.80 7.21 0.21
N ARG A 34 25.16 6.54 -0.90
CA ARG A 34 26.44 5.80 -1.00
C ARG A 34 27.70 6.65 -0.84
N ASN A 35 27.62 7.95 -1.11
CA ASN A 35 28.75 8.89 -0.98
C ASN A 35 28.60 9.83 0.22
N ASN A 36 27.73 9.52 1.18
CA ASN A 36 27.53 10.39 2.33
C ASN A 36 28.76 10.38 3.27
N PRO A 37 29.22 11.53 3.80
CA PRO A 37 30.35 11.60 4.73
C PRO A 37 30.09 10.95 6.09
N ASP A 38 28.83 10.64 6.43
CA ASP A 38 28.49 9.97 7.68
C ASP A 38 28.69 8.43 7.59
N PRO A 39 29.54 7.84 8.44
CA PRO A 39 29.83 6.41 8.43
C PRO A 39 28.63 5.54 8.84
N GLU A 40 27.68 6.06 9.65
CA GLU A 40 26.50 5.32 10.08
C GLU A 40 25.51 5.17 8.92
N MET A 41 25.29 6.23 8.12
CA MET A 41 24.50 6.10 6.90
C MET A 41 25.20 5.27 5.83
N SER A 42 26.50 5.47 5.58
CA SER A 42 27.21 4.69 4.56
C SER A 42 27.23 3.19 4.86
N SER A 43 27.25 2.79 6.13
CA SER A 43 27.17 1.39 6.55
C SER A 43 25.78 0.78 6.28
N ASN A 44 24.72 1.53 6.61
CA ASN A 44 23.33 1.10 6.38
C ASN A 44 22.92 1.12 4.90
N TYR A 45 23.56 1.94 4.07
CA TYR A 45 23.39 1.99 2.61
C TYR A 45 24.53 1.28 1.86
N SER A 46 25.20 0.29 2.47
CA SER A 46 26.32 -0.45 1.86
C SER A 46 25.90 -1.46 0.77
N SER A 47 24.71 -2.04 0.91
CA SER A 47 24.12 -3.00 -0.03
C SER A 47 22.64 -2.71 -0.25
N VAL A 48 22.10 -3.10 -1.40
CA VAL A 48 20.67 -2.93 -1.74
C VAL A 48 19.80 -3.63 -0.70
N GLY A 49 20.20 -4.80 -0.18
CA GLY A 49 19.43 -5.50 0.85
C GLY A 49 19.28 -4.73 2.17
N THR A 50 20.36 -4.08 2.64
CA THR A 50 20.33 -3.25 3.85
C THR A 50 19.56 -1.95 3.60
N ALA A 51 19.69 -1.38 2.40
CA ALA A 51 18.93 -0.22 1.98
C ALA A 51 17.41 -0.52 1.88
N MET A 52 17.01 -1.75 1.50
CA MET A 52 15.60 -2.15 1.45
C MET A 52 14.98 -2.09 2.84
N TRP A 53 15.68 -2.62 3.85
CA TRP A 53 15.24 -2.54 5.25
C TRP A 53 15.08 -1.10 5.71
N MET A 54 16.08 -0.25 5.45
CA MET A 54 16.01 1.16 5.83
C MET A 54 14.89 1.92 5.11
N THR A 55 14.66 1.60 3.83
CA THR A 55 13.58 2.19 3.04
C THR A 55 12.21 1.76 3.57
N LEU A 56 12.06 0.53 4.07
CA LEU A 56 10.82 0.06 4.69
C LEU A 56 10.49 0.87 5.95
N LEU A 57 11.48 1.08 6.83
CA LEU A 57 11.31 1.88 8.05
C LEU A 57 10.94 3.34 7.72
N ASN A 58 11.56 3.92 6.69
CA ASN A 58 11.19 5.25 6.22
C ASN A 58 9.76 5.31 5.65
N LEU A 59 9.29 4.24 5.02
CA LEU A 59 7.94 4.17 4.44
C LEU A 59 6.86 4.04 5.52
N SER A 60 7.17 3.35 6.62
CA SER A 60 6.33 3.26 7.82
C SER A 60 6.36 4.52 8.69
N GLY A 61 7.43 5.31 8.60
CA GLY A 61 7.56 6.62 9.25
C GLY A 61 8.46 6.66 10.49
N GLU A 62 9.17 5.58 10.83
CA GLU A 62 10.04 5.53 12.02
C GLU A 62 11.45 6.13 11.83
N ALA A 63 11.81 6.57 10.61
CA ALA A 63 13.01 7.33 10.23
C ALA A 63 14.18 7.33 11.27
N PRO A 64 14.86 6.18 11.49
CA PRO A 64 15.88 6.04 12.54
C PRO A 64 17.19 6.77 12.21
N LEU A 65 17.46 6.99 10.91
CA LEU A 65 18.58 7.80 10.41
C LEU A 65 17.99 9.12 9.89
N CYS A 66 18.48 10.26 10.38
CA CYS A 66 17.97 11.59 10.03
C CYS A 66 18.97 12.45 9.23
N GLU A 67 20.19 11.96 9.04
CA GLU A 67 21.32 12.75 8.50
C GLU A 67 21.45 12.68 6.98
N TYR A 68 20.34 12.49 6.26
CA TYR A 68 20.31 12.37 4.80
C TYR A 68 21.04 13.50 4.06
N THR A 69 21.64 13.17 2.92
CA THR A 69 22.14 14.17 1.96
C THR A 69 21.00 15.07 1.45
N VAL A 70 21.33 16.25 0.91
CA VAL A 70 20.32 17.15 0.31
C VAL A 70 19.38 16.45 -0.70
N PRO A 71 19.87 15.63 -1.67
CA PRO A 71 18.99 14.84 -2.53
C PRO A 71 18.25 13.73 -1.79
N GLY A 72 18.88 13.06 -0.81
CA GLY A 72 18.24 12.04 0.01
C GLY A 72 17.06 12.57 0.84
N LYS A 73 17.16 13.79 1.38
CA LYS A 73 16.06 14.46 2.10
C LYS A 73 14.84 14.69 1.21
N PHE A 74 15.05 15.10 -0.03
CA PHE A 74 13.96 15.32 -0.98
C PHE A 74 13.25 14.01 -1.33
N ILE A 75 14.01 12.94 -1.56
CA ILE A 75 13.45 11.61 -1.83
C ILE A 75 12.71 11.09 -0.60
N SER A 76 13.27 11.26 0.60
CA SER A 76 12.64 10.88 1.87
C SER A 76 11.30 11.59 2.11
N ALA A 77 11.22 12.88 1.81
CA ALA A 77 9.96 13.63 1.90
C ALA A 77 8.88 13.08 0.94
N ILE A 78 9.25 12.73 -0.29
CA ILE A 78 8.33 12.11 -1.26
C ILE A 78 7.93 10.70 -0.83
N MET A 79 8.87 9.92 -0.30
CA MET A 79 8.60 8.58 0.23
C MET A 79 7.59 8.62 1.38
N GLY A 80 7.68 9.60 2.28
CA GLY A 80 6.71 9.78 3.37
C GLY A 80 5.28 9.99 2.86
N LEU A 81 5.10 10.80 1.81
CA LEU A 81 3.79 10.99 1.17
C LEU A 81 3.27 9.71 0.49
N ILE A 82 4.14 9.00 -0.21
CA ILE A 82 3.78 7.77 -0.94
C ILE A 82 3.52 6.61 0.03
N GLY A 83 4.21 6.54 1.16
CA GLY A 83 4.06 5.50 2.17
C GLY A 83 2.66 5.45 2.77
N VAL A 84 2.06 6.61 3.06
CA VAL A 84 0.66 6.68 3.50
C VAL A 84 -0.29 6.16 2.42
N GLY A 85 -0.02 6.48 1.14
CA GLY A 85 -0.79 5.97 0.02
C GLY A 85 -0.73 4.44 -0.09
N PHE A 86 0.45 3.87 0.13
CA PHE A 86 0.68 2.43 0.10
C PHE A 86 -0.13 1.68 1.16
N ALA A 87 -0.18 2.19 2.40
CA ALA A 87 -0.98 1.61 3.46
C ALA A 87 -2.50 1.74 3.19
N THR A 88 -2.89 2.78 2.45
CA THR A 88 -4.30 3.07 2.11
C THR A 88 -4.85 2.12 1.04
N ILE A 89 -4.03 1.68 0.08
CA ILE A 89 -4.48 0.81 -1.02
C ILE A 89 -5.11 -0.52 -0.54
N PRO A 90 -4.43 -1.37 0.27
CA PRO A 90 -5.03 -2.61 0.74
C PRO A 90 -6.23 -2.34 1.65
N MET A 91 -6.21 -1.28 2.47
CA MET A 91 -7.36 -0.89 3.28
C MET A 91 -8.57 -0.50 2.41
N GLY A 92 -8.36 0.21 1.30
CA GLY A 92 -9.43 0.57 0.36
C GLY A 92 -9.99 -0.63 -0.40
N VAL A 93 -9.13 -1.57 -0.83
CA VAL A 93 -9.59 -2.81 -1.49
C VAL A 93 -10.38 -3.70 -0.53
N LEU A 94 -9.97 -3.77 0.74
CA LEU A 94 -10.73 -4.50 1.76
C LEU A 94 -12.05 -3.80 2.09
N GLY A 95 -12.04 -2.47 2.24
CA GLY A 95 -13.24 -1.69 2.55
C GLY A 95 -14.32 -1.80 1.48
N SER A 96 -13.94 -1.73 0.21
CA SER A 96 -14.87 -1.96 -0.91
C SER A 96 -15.41 -3.40 -0.91
N GLY A 97 -14.59 -4.39 -0.61
CA GLY A 97 -15.05 -5.78 -0.50
C GLY A 97 -16.07 -6.00 0.64
N PHE A 98 -15.95 -5.28 1.76
CA PHE A 98 -16.96 -5.32 2.82
C PHE A 98 -18.25 -4.58 2.45
N GLN A 99 -18.16 -3.49 1.68
CA GLN A 99 -19.34 -2.76 1.20
C GLN A 99 -20.17 -3.63 0.26
N ASP A 100 -19.54 -4.31 -0.69
CA ASP A 100 -20.23 -5.21 -1.63
C ASP A 100 -20.99 -6.32 -0.88
N MET A 101 -20.42 -6.87 0.21
CA MET A 101 -21.07 -7.92 1.02
C MET A 101 -22.30 -7.40 1.79
N LEU A 102 -22.25 -6.16 2.28
CA LEU A 102 -23.38 -5.55 2.98
C LEU A 102 -24.52 -5.18 2.03
N GLU A 103 -24.21 -4.85 0.78
CA GLU A 103 -25.21 -4.52 -0.24
C GLU A 103 -25.95 -5.79 -0.70
N ASP A 104 -25.23 -6.90 -0.93
CA ASP A 104 -25.83 -8.21 -1.23
C ASP A 104 -26.79 -8.68 -0.10
N ASP A 105 -26.40 -8.58 1.18
CA ASP A 105 -27.26 -8.98 2.32
C ASP A 105 -28.57 -8.16 2.40
N ASN A 106 -28.54 -6.85 2.06
CA ASN A 106 -29.74 -6.01 2.08
C ASN A 106 -30.67 -6.30 0.88
N ASP A 107 -30.10 -6.62 -0.28
CA ASP A 107 -30.87 -7.00 -1.47
C ASP A 107 -31.57 -8.35 -1.25
N ASP A 108 -30.91 -9.31 -0.59
CA ASP A 108 -31.49 -10.59 -0.19
C ASP A 108 -32.66 -10.42 0.81
N GLU A 109 -32.52 -9.50 1.76
CA GLU A 109 -33.57 -9.17 2.74
C GLU A 109 -34.78 -8.48 2.05
N LEU A 110 -34.53 -7.59 1.10
CA LEU A 110 -35.56 -6.93 0.26
C LEU A 110 -36.29 -7.92 -0.65
N LEU A 111 -35.58 -8.87 -1.25
CA LEU A 111 -36.18 -9.94 -2.06
C LEU A 111 -37.01 -10.90 -1.20
N GLY A 112 -36.55 -11.19 0.03
CA GLY A 112 -37.32 -11.94 1.02
C GLY A 112 -38.62 -11.24 1.42
N PHE A 113 -38.57 -9.93 1.66
CA PHE A 113 -39.74 -9.12 1.99
C PHE A 113 -40.73 -9.02 0.81
N ALA A 114 -40.24 -8.72 -0.40
CA ALA A 114 -41.07 -8.63 -1.60
C ALA A 114 -41.74 -9.96 -1.97
N SER A 115 -41.06 -11.10 -1.76
CA SER A 115 -41.65 -12.43 -1.97
C SER A 115 -42.70 -12.79 -0.90
N GLY A 116 -42.54 -12.30 0.33
CA GLY A 116 -43.50 -12.50 1.43
C GLY A 116 -44.82 -11.76 1.22
N ASP A 117 -44.75 -10.49 0.80
CA ASP A 117 -45.93 -9.68 0.49
C ASP A 117 -46.71 -10.20 -0.75
N LEU A 118 -46.00 -10.74 -1.75
CA LEU A 118 -46.63 -11.32 -2.95
C LEU A 118 -47.42 -12.60 -2.63
N CYS A 119 -46.98 -13.36 -1.61
CA CYS A 119 -47.63 -14.60 -1.19
C CYS A 119 -48.85 -14.37 -0.28
N LEU A 120 -48.97 -13.18 0.34
CA LEU A 120 -50.09 -12.80 1.20
C LEU A 120 -51.27 -12.20 0.42
N PHE A 121 -51.03 -11.75 -0.82
CA PHE A 121 -52.03 -11.18 -1.72
C PHE A 121 -52.67 -12.21 -2.71
N LEU A 122 -52.24 -13.47 -2.69
CA LEU A 122 -52.78 -14.60 -3.47
C LEU A 122 -53.50 -15.60 -2.57
#